data_AF-C5KLM1-F1
#
_entry.id   AF-C5KLM1-F1
#
_cell.length_a   1.000
_cell.length_b   1.000
_cell.length_c   1.000
_cell.angle_alpha   90.00
_cell.angle_beta   90.00
_cell.angle_gamma   90.00
#
_symmetry.space_group_name_H-M   'P 1'
#
loop_
_entity.id
_entity.type
_entity.pdbx_description
1 polymer ?
#
loop_
_entity_poly.entity_id
_entity_poly.type
_entity_poly.pdbx_seq_one_letter_code
_entity_poly.pdbx_strand_id
1 'polypeptide(L)'
;MSIKDLPAGCSKDTMFSSTPDEGGENRLLGPTNPVLTTLPSSFDARQKFASCADVIGHVREQGECNNCWASAAVGMFNDRVCIKSGGKTTDILSLGYLTSCCNRANGCPKSNGCMFGSVPEGLNFMKNHGLVTGGEYKPPEKLGNDDGCWPYPFPKCNHVPGLESKYPRCAQ
;
A
#
# COMPACT_ATOMS: atom_id res chain seq x y z
N MET A 1 -4.50 14.29 -8.08
CA MET A 1 -5.64 13.37 -8.11
C MET A 1 -6.27 13.34 -6.71
N SER A 2 -7.04 14.38 -6.42
CA SER A 2 -8.05 14.34 -5.37
C SER A 2 -9.06 13.25 -5.73
N ILE A 3 -9.81 12.73 -4.75
CA ILE A 3 -10.94 11.83 -5.05
C ILE A 3 -11.97 12.48 -6.01
N LYS A 4 -11.91 13.80 -6.14
CA LYS A 4 -12.70 14.62 -7.10
C LYS A 4 -12.17 14.56 -8.54
N ASP A 5 -10.93 14.09 -8.75
CA ASP A 5 -10.29 13.98 -10.07
C ASP A 5 -10.34 12.54 -10.62
N LEU A 6 -10.85 11.59 -9.84
CA LEU A 6 -11.23 10.27 -10.36
C LEU A 6 -12.58 10.44 -11.06
N PRO A 7 -12.79 9.89 -12.27
CA PRO A 7 -14.09 9.90 -12.90
C PRO A 7 -15.10 9.31 -11.92
N ALA A 8 -16.08 10.13 -11.54
CA ALA A 8 -17.14 9.74 -10.63
C ALA A 8 -18.05 8.74 -11.34
N GLY A 9 -17.66 7.47 -11.30
CA GLY A 9 -18.51 6.37 -11.73
C GLY A 9 -18.90 6.37 -13.21
N CYS A 10 -19.75 5.41 -13.53
CA CYS A 10 -20.23 5.13 -14.88
C CYS A 10 -20.99 6.33 -15.49
N SER A 11 -21.14 6.34 -16.82
CA SER A 11 -21.90 7.37 -17.55
C SER A 11 -23.27 7.62 -16.90
N LYS A 12 -23.80 8.85 -17.00
CA LYS A 12 -25.17 9.18 -16.57
C LYS A 12 -26.25 8.32 -17.25
N ASP A 13 -25.90 7.69 -18.38
CA ASP A 13 -26.76 6.78 -19.14
C ASP A 13 -26.70 5.33 -18.63
N THR A 14 -25.87 5.06 -17.62
CA THR A 14 -25.71 3.71 -17.06
C THR A 14 -26.90 3.40 -16.18
N MET A 15 -27.77 2.51 -16.65
CA MET A 15 -28.93 2.06 -15.90
C MET A 15 -28.58 0.83 -15.06
N PHE A 16 -29.11 0.75 -13.85
CA PHE A 16 -29.11 -0.49 -13.09
C PHE A 16 -30.17 -1.42 -13.66
N SER A 17 -29.88 -2.72 -13.72
CA SER A 17 -30.89 -3.72 -14.03
C SER A 17 -32.07 -3.58 -13.08
N SER A 18 -33.28 -3.55 -13.64
CA SER A 18 -34.53 -3.51 -12.86
C SER A 18 -34.84 -4.84 -12.17
N THR A 19 -34.07 -5.89 -12.48
CA THR A 19 -34.17 -7.22 -11.87
C THR A 19 -32.79 -7.63 -11.33
N PRO A 20 -32.69 -8.07 -10.06
CA PRO A 20 -31.47 -8.67 -9.52
C PRO A 20 -31.09 -9.94 -10.31
N ASP A 21 -29.80 -10.26 -10.36
CA ASP A 21 -29.35 -11.55 -10.90
C ASP A 21 -29.66 -12.71 -9.92
N GLU A 22 -29.31 -13.93 -10.31
CA GLU A 22 -29.53 -15.13 -9.46
C GLU A 22 -28.81 -15.08 -8.10
N GLY A 23 -27.86 -14.15 -7.92
CA GLY A 23 -27.15 -13.87 -6.67
C GLY A 23 -27.73 -12.69 -5.87
N GLY A 24 -28.80 -12.05 -6.35
CA GLY A 24 -29.43 -10.89 -5.70
C GLY A 24 -28.70 -9.56 -5.93
N GLU A 25 -27.77 -9.50 -6.88
CA GLU A 25 -27.02 -8.27 -7.20
C GLU A 25 -27.65 -7.52 -8.38
N ASN A 26 -27.82 -6.21 -8.24
CA ASN A 26 -28.24 -5.35 -9.35
C ASN A 26 -27.04 -5.05 -10.26
N ARG A 27 -26.97 -5.72 -11.41
CA ARG A 27 -25.92 -5.49 -12.40
C ARG A 27 -26.13 -4.19 -13.17
N LEU A 28 -25.03 -3.52 -13.51
CA LEU A 28 -25.03 -2.36 -14.42
C LEU A 28 -25.36 -2.84 -15.84
N LEU A 29 -26.38 -2.27 -16.47
CA LEU A 29 -26.74 -2.51 -17.86
C LEU A 29 -26.09 -1.42 -18.73
N GLY A 30 -24.90 -1.71 -19.26
CA GLY A 30 -24.20 -0.83 -20.19
C GLY A 30 -22.68 -0.98 -20.13
N PRO A 31 -21.95 -0.40 -21.10
CA PRO A 31 -20.49 -0.37 -21.06
C PRO A 31 -20.03 0.40 -19.82
N THR A 32 -19.36 -0.26 -18.89
CA THR A 32 -18.72 0.38 -17.74
C THR A 32 -17.41 1.06 -18.12
N ASN A 33 -17.16 1.26 -19.43
CA ASN A 33 -15.96 1.91 -19.90
C ASN A 33 -16.00 3.37 -19.44
N PRO A 34 -15.12 3.78 -18.51
CA PRO A 34 -15.05 5.17 -18.13
C PRO A 34 -14.73 5.99 -19.38
N VAL A 35 -15.50 7.04 -19.62
CA VAL A 35 -15.22 8.02 -20.66
C VAL A 35 -14.05 8.89 -20.16
N LEU A 36 -12.84 8.41 -20.42
CA LEU A 36 -11.57 9.02 -20.01
C LEU A 36 -11.15 10.09 -21.03
N THR A 37 -11.89 11.19 -21.12
CA THR A 37 -11.67 12.21 -22.17
C THR A 37 -10.45 13.10 -21.97
N THR A 38 -9.75 13.00 -20.83
CA THR A 38 -8.68 13.95 -20.45
C THR A 38 -7.54 13.33 -19.62
N LEU A 39 -7.17 12.08 -19.90
CA LEU A 39 -5.96 11.52 -19.28
C LEU A 39 -4.68 12.03 -19.97
N PRO A 40 -3.62 12.37 -19.21
CA PRO A 40 -2.35 12.74 -19.81
C PRO A 40 -1.70 11.51 -20.46
N SER A 41 -0.92 11.73 -21.52
CA SER A 41 -0.15 10.68 -22.20
C SER A 41 0.94 10.05 -21.31
N SER A 42 1.32 10.74 -20.23
CA SER A 42 2.23 10.24 -19.20
C SER A 42 1.82 10.78 -17.82
N PHE A 43 2.07 9.99 -16.78
CA PHE A 43 1.80 10.38 -15.41
C PHE A 43 2.84 9.77 -14.47
N ASP A 44 3.52 10.62 -13.71
CA ASP A 44 4.38 10.22 -12.60
C ASP A 44 3.84 10.86 -11.32
N ALA A 45 3.44 10.02 -10.36
CA ALA A 45 2.89 10.48 -9.09
C ALA A 45 3.90 11.32 -8.30
N ARG A 46 5.20 11.02 -8.40
CA ARG A 46 6.28 11.75 -7.73
C ARG A 46 6.38 13.18 -8.26
N GLN A 47 6.16 13.37 -9.56
CA GLN A 47 6.14 14.69 -10.18
C GLN A 47 4.82 15.42 -9.88
N LYS A 48 3.68 14.72 -9.94
CA LYS A 48 2.37 15.34 -9.71
C LYS A 48 2.20 15.84 -8.28
N PHE A 49 2.71 15.09 -7.31
CA PHE A 49 2.60 15.38 -5.89
C PHE A 49 4.00 15.67 -5.32
N ALA A 50 4.63 16.72 -5.83
CA ALA A 50 6.03 17.05 -5.54
C ALA A 50 6.34 17.18 -4.03
N SER A 51 5.39 17.69 -3.22
CA SER A 51 5.53 17.75 -1.75
C SER A 51 5.57 16.37 -1.06
N CYS A 52 5.26 15.31 -1.79
CA CYS A 52 5.25 13.92 -1.37
C CYS A 52 6.19 13.05 -2.20
N ALA A 53 7.05 13.66 -3.03
CA ALA A 53 7.91 12.93 -3.95
C ALA A 53 8.80 11.92 -3.22
N ASP A 54 9.32 12.27 -2.04
CA ASP A 54 10.17 11.38 -1.25
C ASP A 54 9.39 10.21 -0.63
N VAL A 55 8.13 10.43 -0.23
CA VAL A 55 7.26 9.36 0.30
C VAL A 55 6.86 8.39 -0.83
N ILE A 56 6.40 8.93 -1.96
CA ILE A 56 5.96 8.14 -3.12
C ILE A 56 7.14 7.44 -3.79
N GLY A 57 8.31 8.08 -3.79
CA GLY A 57 9.55 7.53 -4.32
C GLY A 57 10.29 6.59 -3.37
N HIS A 58 9.80 6.42 -2.14
CA HIS A 58 10.45 5.59 -1.14
C HIS A 58 10.31 4.10 -1.48
N VAL A 59 11.39 3.51 -1.98
CA VAL A 59 11.46 2.07 -2.29
C VAL A 59 11.74 1.29 -1.01
N ARG A 60 10.77 0.50 -0.58
CA ARG A 60 10.84 -0.37 0.61
C ARG A 60 11.51 -1.70 0.29
N GLU A 61 12.19 -2.26 1.28
CA GLU A 61 12.81 -3.58 1.21
C GLU A 61 12.11 -4.52 2.20
N GLN A 62 11.60 -5.66 1.72
CA GLN A 62 10.95 -6.68 2.54
C GLN A 62 11.95 -7.63 3.23
N GLY A 63 13.22 -7.59 2.84
CA GLY A 63 14.24 -8.48 3.41
C GLY A 63 13.84 -9.95 3.26
N GLU A 64 14.20 -10.77 4.24
CA GLU A 64 13.91 -12.21 4.27
C GLU A 64 12.48 -12.55 4.76
N CYS A 65 11.54 -11.65 4.52
CA CYS A 65 10.14 -11.82 4.93
C CYS A 65 9.24 -11.73 3.70
N ASN A 66 8.36 -12.73 3.46
CA ASN A 66 7.42 -12.71 2.33
C ASN A 66 6.18 -11.85 2.64
N ASN A 67 6.40 -10.59 2.99
CA ASN A 67 5.35 -9.62 3.35
C ASN A 67 5.06 -8.60 2.23
N CYS A 68 5.29 -8.95 0.96
CA CYS A 68 5.02 -8.08 -0.19
C CYS A 68 3.58 -7.51 -0.18
N TRP A 69 2.62 -8.29 0.32
CA TRP A 69 1.23 -7.87 0.56
C TRP A 69 1.12 -6.67 1.51
N ALA A 70 1.91 -6.67 2.59
CA ALA A 70 1.96 -5.58 3.56
C ALA A 70 2.74 -4.39 3.00
N SER A 71 3.86 -4.64 2.31
CA SER A 71 4.68 -3.60 1.68
C SER A 71 3.86 -2.78 0.67
N ALA A 72 3.11 -3.45 -0.21
CA ALA A 72 2.23 -2.79 -1.16
C ALA A 72 1.11 -1.98 -0.48
N ALA A 73 0.48 -2.56 0.55
CA ALA A 73 -0.59 -1.88 1.28
C ALA A 73 -0.09 -0.63 2.02
N VAL A 74 1.00 -0.75 2.79
CA VAL A 74 1.60 0.35 3.56
C VAL A 74 2.12 1.43 2.63
N GLY A 75 2.83 1.07 1.55
CA GLY A 75 3.33 2.04 0.57
C GLY A 75 2.21 2.90 -0.02
N MET A 76 1.19 2.26 -0.58
CA MET A 76 0.03 2.99 -1.14
C MET A 76 -0.67 3.86 -0.09
N PHE A 77 -0.83 3.36 1.14
CA PHE A 77 -1.48 4.12 2.20
C PHE A 77 -0.65 5.33 2.64
N ASN A 78 0.68 5.17 2.77
CA ASN A 78 1.60 6.25 3.13
C ASN A 78 1.57 7.39 2.10
N ASP A 79 1.59 7.05 0.82
CA ASP A 79 1.45 8.00 -0.30
C ASP A 79 0.17 8.80 -0.17
N ARG A 80 -0.96 8.10 0.05
CA ARG A 80 -2.28 8.72 0.15
C ARG A 80 -2.40 9.61 1.39
N VAL A 81 -1.80 9.24 2.52
CA VAL A 81 -1.74 10.08 3.72
C VAL A 81 -0.98 11.37 3.42
N CYS A 82 0.19 11.27 2.80
CA CYS A 82 0.95 12.45 2.40
C CYS A 82 0.17 13.36 1.44
N ILE A 83 -0.37 12.78 0.36
CA ILE A 83 -1.13 13.52 -0.66
C ILE A 83 -2.35 14.21 -0.02
N LYS A 84 -3.09 13.49 0.82
CA LYS A 84 -4.31 14.01 1.46
C LYS A 84 -3.99 15.12 2.45
N SER A 85 -2.86 15.04 3.14
CA SER A 85 -2.38 16.08 4.06
C SER A 85 -1.78 17.29 3.36
N GLY A 86 -1.59 17.23 2.03
CA GLY A 86 -0.89 18.25 1.26
C GLY A 86 0.60 18.32 1.59
N GLY A 87 1.23 17.19 1.92
CA GLY A 87 2.65 17.13 2.29
C GLY A 87 2.95 17.48 3.76
N LYS A 88 1.94 17.61 4.62
CA LYS A 88 2.16 17.87 6.06
C LYS A 88 2.53 16.63 6.86
N THR A 89 2.12 15.46 6.38
CA THR A 89 2.45 14.17 6.98
C THR A 89 3.32 13.40 6.00
N THR A 90 4.62 13.39 6.28
CA THR A 90 5.64 12.72 5.45
C THR A 90 6.32 11.57 6.18
N ASP A 91 5.89 11.26 7.41
CA ASP A 91 6.41 10.16 8.19
C ASP A 91 6.23 8.82 7.47
N ILE A 92 7.24 7.97 7.61
CA ILE A 92 7.23 6.61 7.08
C ILE A 92 6.38 5.74 7.99
N LEU A 93 5.32 5.15 7.42
CA LEU A 93 4.45 4.23 8.14
C LEU A 93 5.10 2.85 8.26
N SER A 94 4.87 2.21 9.41
CA SER A 94 5.54 0.98 9.79
C SER A 94 5.06 -0.23 8.97
N LEU A 95 5.96 -0.77 8.15
CA LEU A 95 5.78 -2.08 7.51
C LEU A 95 5.75 -3.24 8.54
N GLY A 96 6.60 -3.17 9.59
CA GLY A 96 6.72 -4.21 10.61
C GLY A 96 5.43 -4.41 11.42
N TYR A 97 4.82 -3.30 11.84
CA TYR A 97 3.53 -3.29 12.51
C TYR A 97 2.41 -3.93 11.69
N LEU A 98 2.21 -3.54 10.41
CA LEU A 98 1.16 -4.18 9.61
C LEU A 98 1.42 -5.68 9.44
N THR A 99 2.68 -6.06 9.18
CA THR A 99 3.09 -7.46 9.00
C THR A 99 2.81 -8.31 10.25
N SER A 100 3.05 -7.76 11.44
CA SER A 100 2.88 -8.50 12.71
C SER A 100 1.44 -8.48 13.23
N CYS A 101 0.74 -7.34 13.07
CA CYS A 101 -0.56 -7.11 13.71
C CYS A 101 -1.76 -7.45 12.83
N CYS A 102 -1.66 -7.40 11.51
CA CYS A 102 -2.73 -7.90 10.64
C CYS A 102 -2.60 -9.43 10.52
N ASN A 103 -3.27 -10.11 11.45
CA ASN A 103 -3.31 -11.57 11.57
C ASN A 103 -4.73 -12.03 11.90
N ARG A 104 -4.95 -13.35 12.02
CA ARG A 104 -6.27 -13.94 12.27
C ARG A 104 -6.96 -13.38 13.52
N ALA A 105 -6.23 -13.06 14.59
CA ALA A 105 -6.81 -12.51 15.81
C ALA A 105 -7.33 -11.07 15.63
N ASN A 106 -6.77 -10.34 14.67
CA ASN A 106 -7.15 -8.96 14.36
C ASN A 106 -7.90 -8.82 13.02
N GLY A 107 -8.67 -9.86 12.64
CA GLY A 107 -9.55 -9.78 11.48
C GLY A 107 -8.86 -9.91 10.11
N CYS A 108 -7.63 -10.44 10.06
CA CYS A 108 -6.94 -10.80 8.82
C CYS A 108 -6.73 -12.32 8.70
N PRO A 109 -7.81 -13.13 8.53
CA PRO A 109 -7.69 -14.58 8.48
C PRO A 109 -6.89 -15.12 7.27
N LYS A 110 -6.70 -14.32 6.23
CA LYS A 110 -5.91 -14.69 5.03
C LYS A 110 -4.49 -14.12 5.05
N SER A 111 -4.03 -13.60 6.19
CA SER A 111 -2.70 -13.00 6.33
C SER A 111 -1.95 -13.57 7.53
N ASN A 112 -0.70 -13.97 7.30
CA ASN A 112 0.16 -14.63 8.28
C ASN A 112 1.60 -14.14 8.16
N GLY A 113 1.81 -12.86 8.48
CA GLY A 113 3.12 -12.22 8.55
C GLY A 113 4.00 -12.46 7.32
N CYS A 114 5.15 -13.10 7.55
CA CYS A 114 6.16 -13.38 6.53
C CYS A 114 5.90 -14.62 5.68
N MET A 115 4.81 -15.36 5.91
CA MET A 115 4.50 -16.55 5.11
C MET A 115 3.68 -16.19 3.87
N PHE A 116 2.62 -15.41 4.07
CA PHE A 116 1.69 -14.98 3.02
C PHE A 116 0.76 -13.88 3.57
N GLY A 117 0.05 -13.19 2.67
CA GLY A 117 -1.06 -12.35 3.09
C GLY A 117 -1.83 -11.69 1.97
N SER A 118 -2.83 -10.90 2.36
CA SER A 118 -3.83 -10.31 1.49
C SER A 118 -3.76 -8.79 1.55
N VAL A 119 -3.47 -8.14 0.40
CA VAL A 119 -3.49 -6.67 0.30
C VAL A 119 -4.85 -6.10 0.74
N PRO A 120 -6.02 -6.62 0.29
CA PRO A 120 -7.32 -6.17 0.78
C PRO A 120 -7.49 -6.25 2.30
N GLU A 121 -6.99 -7.31 2.95
CA GLU A 121 -7.07 -7.42 4.41
C GLU A 121 -6.17 -6.39 5.08
N GLY A 122 -4.96 -6.16 4.56
CA GLY A 122 -4.08 -5.09 5.04
C GLY A 122 -4.75 -3.72 4.96
N LEU A 123 -5.41 -3.40 3.84
CA LEU A 123 -6.17 -2.15 3.68
C LEU A 123 -7.32 -2.04 4.69
N ASN A 124 -8.07 -3.13 4.89
CA ASN A 124 -9.16 -3.16 5.86
C ASN A 124 -8.66 -3.03 7.30
N PHE A 125 -7.53 -3.65 7.63
CA PHE A 125 -6.88 -3.52 8.92
C PHE A 125 -6.50 -2.06 9.19
N MET A 126 -5.82 -1.40 8.24
CA MET A 126 -5.43 0.01 8.39
C MET A 126 -6.64 0.94 8.56
N LYS A 127 -7.76 0.65 7.86
CA LYS A 127 -9.00 1.39 8.02
C LYS A 127 -9.56 1.29 9.46
N ASN A 128 -9.49 0.11 10.08
CA ASN A 128 -10.16 -0.16 11.36
C ASN A 128 -9.25 0.02 12.58
N HIS A 129 -7.93 -0.15 12.42
CA HIS A 129 -6.94 -0.14 13.50
C HIS A 129 -5.88 0.96 13.34
N GLY A 130 -5.76 1.57 12.16
CA GLY A 130 -4.70 2.51 11.85
C GLY A 130 -3.32 1.85 11.70
N LEU A 131 -2.30 2.70 11.58
CA LEU A 131 -0.88 2.32 11.61
C LEU A 131 -0.09 3.30 12.46
N VAL A 132 1.02 2.82 12.98
CA VAL A 132 2.06 3.64 13.60
C VAL A 132 3.18 3.96 12.60
N THR A 133 4.05 4.90 12.93
CA THR A 133 5.28 5.18 12.17
C THR A 133 6.32 4.08 12.39
N GLY A 134 7.23 3.90 11.45
CA GLY A 134 8.33 2.96 11.56
C GLY A 134 9.22 2.97 10.33
N GLY A 135 10.49 3.28 10.55
CA GLY A 135 11.51 3.37 9.52
C GLY A 135 12.03 2.02 9.04
N GLU A 136 13.02 2.10 8.17
CA GLU A 136 13.79 0.98 7.66
C GLU A 136 14.55 0.26 8.79
N TYR A 137 15.03 -0.94 8.51
CA TYR A 137 15.84 -1.69 9.47
C TYR A 137 17.09 -0.94 9.90
N LYS A 138 17.31 -0.93 11.22
CA LYS A 138 18.59 -0.67 11.85
C LYS A 138 18.85 -1.74 12.91
N PRO A 139 20.12 -2.08 13.16
CA PRO A 139 20.49 -2.89 14.33
C PRO A 139 19.91 -2.28 15.62
N PRO A 140 19.47 -3.10 16.60
CA PRO A 140 18.84 -2.62 17.82
C PRO A 140 19.62 -1.53 18.56
N GLU A 141 20.95 -1.65 18.59
CA GLU A 141 21.86 -0.69 19.23
C GLU A 141 21.96 0.66 18.49
N LYS A 142 21.42 0.75 17.27
CA LYS A 142 21.37 1.97 16.45
C LYS A 142 19.97 2.56 16.32
N LEU A 143 18.97 1.95 16.97
CA LEU A 143 17.62 2.49 16.99
C LEU A 143 17.56 3.74 17.88
N GLY A 144 16.90 4.78 17.38
CA GLY A 144 16.63 6.02 18.09
C GLY A 144 15.18 6.46 17.93
N ASN A 145 14.84 7.58 18.56
CA ASN A 145 13.48 8.13 18.52
C ASN A 145 13.00 8.45 17.09
N ASP A 146 13.92 8.81 16.20
CA ASP A 146 13.62 9.18 14.81
C ASP A 146 13.33 7.97 13.91
N ASP A 147 13.45 6.74 14.42
CA ASP A 147 13.13 5.51 13.68
C ASP A 147 11.64 5.16 13.71
N GLY A 148 10.83 5.95 14.43
CA GLY A 148 9.40 5.74 14.56
C GLY A 148 9.03 4.68 15.58
N CYS A 149 7.73 4.48 15.76
CA CYS A 149 7.17 3.64 16.82
C CYS A 149 7.49 2.14 16.64
N TRP A 150 7.49 1.64 15.39
CA TRP A 150 7.73 0.23 15.10
C TRP A 150 8.64 0.06 13.87
N PRO A 151 9.96 0.24 14.03
CA PRO A 151 10.93 0.09 12.95
C PRO A 151 10.91 -1.32 12.34
N TYR A 152 11.30 -1.45 11.08
CA TYR A 152 11.28 -2.72 10.38
C TYR A 152 12.38 -3.67 10.92
N PRO A 153 12.08 -4.95 11.24
CA PRO A 153 13.05 -5.82 11.92
C PRO A 153 13.96 -6.62 10.97
N PHE A 154 13.75 -6.56 9.65
CA PHE A 154 14.52 -7.35 8.69
C PHE A 154 15.54 -6.52 7.93
N PRO A 155 16.83 -6.91 7.92
CA PRO A 155 17.86 -6.23 7.14
C PRO A 155 17.60 -6.36 5.63
N LYS A 156 18.20 -5.44 4.86
CA LYS A 156 18.20 -5.51 3.40
C LYS A 156 19.01 -6.71 2.92
N CYS A 157 18.49 -7.41 1.91
CA CYS A 157 19.14 -8.55 1.29
C CYS A 157 18.94 -8.54 -0.23
N ASN A 158 19.76 -9.29 -0.95
CA ASN A 158 19.72 -9.41 -2.40
C ASN A 158 18.75 -10.51 -2.84
N HIS A 159 17.67 -10.11 -3.50
CA HIS A 159 16.63 -11.00 -4.03
C HIS A 159 17.04 -11.72 -5.32
N VAL A 160 17.94 -11.14 -6.13
CA VAL A 160 18.26 -11.65 -7.46
C VAL A 160 19.42 -12.65 -7.42
N PRO A 161 19.22 -13.93 -7.78
CA PRO A 161 20.30 -14.90 -7.84
C PRO A 161 21.37 -14.48 -8.85
N GLY A 162 22.64 -14.57 -8.47
CA GLY A 162 23.78 -14.30 -9.38
C GLY A 162 24.05 -12.83 -9.68
N LEU A 163 23.25 -11.89 -9.18
CA LEU A 163 23.54 -10.46 -9.29
C LEU A 163 24.48 -10.03 -8.17
N GLU A 164 25.58 -9.37 -8.52
CA GLU A 164 26.48 -8.75 -7.55
C GLU A 164 25.77 -7.61 -6.82
N SER A 165 25.83 -7.62 -5.48
CA SER A 165 25.16 -6.63 -4.64
C SER A 165 25.96 -6.38 -3.37
N LYS A 166 25.87 -5.15 -2.84
CA LYS A 166 26.43 -4.78 -1.53
C LYS A 166 25.68 -5.44 -0.34
N TYR A 167 24.51 -6.02 -0.60
CA TYR A 167 23.72 -6.72 0.41
C TYR A 167 23.92 -8.24 0.30
N PRO A 168 23.95 -8.97 1.43
CA PRO A 168 24.01 -10.42 1.41
C PRO A 168 22.78 -11.00 0.71
N ARG A 169 22.90 -12.22 0.19
CA ARG A 169 21.75 -12.92 -0.40
C ARG A 169 20.69 -13.20 0.66
N CYS A 170 19.42 -13.00 0.31
CA CYS A 170 18.31 -13.41 1.18
C CYS A 170 18.35 -14.94 1.37
N ALA A 171 18.32 -15.39 2.62
CA ALA A 171 18.05 -16.77 2.98
C ALA A 171 16.65 -17.13 2.48
N GLN A 172 16.56 -18.19 1.67
CA GLN A 172 15.30 -18.70 1.11
C GLN A 172 14.66 -19.70 2.07
#